data_AF-A0A1U7XY87-F1
#
_entry.id   AF-A0A1U7XY87-F1
#
_cell.length_a   1.000
_cell.length_b   1.000
_cell.length_c   1.000
_cell.angle_alpha   90.00
_cell.angle_beta   90.00
_cell.angle_gamma   90.00
#
_symmetry.space_group_name_H-M   'P 1'
#
loop_
_entity.id
_entity.type
_entity.pdbx_description
1 polymer ?
#
loop_
_entity_poly.entity_id
_entity_poly.type
_entity_poly.pdbx_seq_one_letter_code
_entity_poly.pdbx_strand_id
1 'polypeptide(L)'
;MQYDLSPWSISILPYCKTAVYNTARISSQCSQMMMAPVVGSLSWQSYSEETPSAEESDTLSANGLLEQINITRDSSDYLWYMTEWVPSSPCFFQKIFMFS
;
A
#
# COMPACT_ATOMS: atom_id res chain seq x y z
N MET A 1 -11.40 8.60 52.89
CA MET A 1 -10.51 8.83 51.73
C MET A 1 -11.36 8.59 50.50
N GLN A 2 -11.51 9.59 49.63
CA GLN A 2 -12.31 9.48 48.40
C GLN A 2 -11.37 9.72 47.22
N TYR A 3 -11.29 8.76 46.30
CA TYR A 3 -10.60 8.94 45.03
C TYR A 3 -11.64 9.28 43.97
N ASP A 4 -11.41 10.39 43.28
CA ASP A 4 -12.22 10.77 42.13
C ASP A 4 -11.65 10.09 40.88
N LEU A 5 -12.48 9.28 40.23
CA LEU A 5 -12.12 8.46 39.08
C LEU A 5 -12.92 8.93 37.88
N SER A 6 -12.21 9.48 36.91
CA SER A 6 -12.80 9.79 35.62
C SER A 6 -13.31 8.49 34.94
N PRO A 7 -14.36 8.57 34.11
CA PRO A 7 -14.86 7.40 33.37
C PRO A 7 -13.74 6.71 32.59
N TRP A 8 -13.80 5.37 32.50
CA TRP A 8 -12.82 4.55 31.76
C TRP A 8 -11.36 4.75 32.19
N SER A 9 -11.12 5.05 33.47
CA SER A 9 -9.77 5.27 34.00
C SER A 9 -9.41 4.38 35.19
N ILE A 10 -8.11 4.16 35.38
CA ILE A 10 -7.53 3.50 36.55
C ILE A 10 -6.50 4.44 37.18
N SER A 11 -6.50 4.54 38.52
CA SER A 11 -5.49 5.26 39.29
C SER A 11 -4.50 4.28 39.94
N ILE A 12 -3.20 4.58 39.88
CA ILE A 12 -2.11 3.76 40.43
C ILE A 12 -1.64 4.39 41.74
N LEU A 13 -1.60 3.59 42.82
CA LEU A 13 -1.21 4.01 44.16
C LEU A 13 -0.10 3.11 44.72
N PRO A 14 1.18 3.53 44.72
CA PRO A 14 2.29 2.67 45.10
C PRO A 14 2.31 2.25 46.58
N TYR A 15 1.46 2.86 47.43
CA TYR A 15 1.32 2.50 48.85
C TYR A 15 -0.12 2.61 49.36
N CYS A 16 -1.12 2.51 48.46
CA CYS A 16 -2.54 2.67 48.77
C CYS A 16 -2.95 4.02 49.41
N LYS A 17 -2.04 5.00 49.47
CA LYS A 17 -2.25 6.31 50.10
C LYS A 17 -2.50 7.45 49.12
N THR A 18 -1.72 7.51 48.04
CA THR A 18 -1.74 8.62 47.07
C THR A 18 -1.73 8.11 45.64
N ALA A 19 -2.59 8.67 44.80
CA ALA A 19 -2.62 8.37 43.37
C ALA A 19 -1.48 9.13 42.68
N VAL A 20 -0.50 8.41 42.15
CA VAL A 20 0.66 8.98 41.44
C VAL A 20 0.44 9.06 39.94
N TYR A 21 -0.50 8.27 39.42
CA TYR A 21 -0.85 8.24 38.00
C TYR A 21 -2.33 7.89 37.83
N ASN A 22 -2.98 8.49 36.84
CA ASN A 22 -4.32 8.12 36.39
C ASN A 22 -4.35 8.10 34.87
N THR A 23 -4.92 7.06 34.26
CA THR A 23 -4.87 6.85 32.80
C THR A 23 -5.64 7.90 31.99
N ALA A 24 -6.61 8.60 32.59
CA ALA A 24 -7.31 9.71 31.93
C ALA A 24 -6.64 11.07 32.15
N ARG A 25 -5.63 11.16 33.03
CA ARG A 25 -4.87 12.37 33.29
C ARG A 25 -3.56 12.36 32.50
N ILE A 26 -3.63 12.88 31.29
CA ILE A 26 -2.47 12.98 30.39
C ILE A 26 -1.72 14.28 30.73
N SER A 27 -0.47 14.16 31.20
CA SER A 27 0.40 15.30 31.50
C SER A 27 1.35 15.68 30.36
N SER A 28 1.39 14.85 29.30
CA SER A 28 2.16 15.15 28.10
C SER A 28 1.40 16.11 27.19
N GLN A 29 2.15 16.91 26.43
CA GLN A 29 1.57 17.78 25.41
C GLN A 29 1.18 16.96 24.18
N CYS A 30 0.03 17.31 23.58
CA CYS A 30 -0.35 16.77 22.29
C CYS A 30 0.45 17.47 21.19
N SER A 31 1.08 16.69 20.31
CA SER A 31 1.74 17.22 19.12
C SER A 31 0.75 17.24 17.96
N GLN A 32 0.58 18.39 17.32
CA GLN A 32 -0.16 18.51 16.07
C GLN A 32 0.81 18.40 14.89
N MET A 33 0.56 17.44 14.01
CA MET A 33 1.35 17.30 12.79
C MET A 33 0.94 18.38 11.79
N MET A 34 1.91 19.08 11.23
CA MET A 34 1.73 20.05 10.16
C MET A 34 2.76 19.81 9.06
N MET A 35 2.31 19.79 7.81
CA MET A 35 3.18 19.78 6.64
C MET A 35 3.16 21.18 6.02
N ALA A 36 4.31 21.84 5.99
CA ALA A 36 4.49 23.11 5.31
C ALA A 36 5.23 22.90 3.99
N PRO A 37 4.75 23.46 2.87
CA PRO A 37 5.48 23.38 1.62
C PRO A 37 6.79 24.18 1.74
N VAL A 38 7.89 23.58 1.29
CA VAL A 38 9.16 24.31 1.11
C VAL A 38 9.12 24.97 -0.26
N VAL A 39 9.34 26.28 -0.32
CA VAL A 39 9.31 27.04 -1.56
C VAL A 39 10.53 26.68 -2.42
N GLY A 40 10.26 26.06 -3.56
CA GLY A 40 11.24 25.65 -4.56
C GLY A 40 10.54 24.90 -5.69
N SER A 41 11.06 25.01 -6.91
CA SER A 41 10.56 24.24 -8.05
C SER A 41 11.53 23.12 -8.41
N LEU A 42 10.97 22.02 -8.90
CA LEU A 42 11.74 20.90 -9.44
C LEU A 42 11.80 21.02 -10.98
N SER A 43 12.96 20.72 -11.55
CA SER A 43 13.14 20.65 -13.01
C SER A 43 12.94 19.21 -13.48
N TRP A 44 11.70 18.84 -13.74
CA TRP A 44 11.32 17.49 -14.15
C TRP A 44 11.71 17.19 -15.61
N GLN A 45 12.07 15.94 -15.85
CA GLN A 45 12.11 15.32 -17.18
C GLN A 45 11.22 14.09 -17.16
N SER A 46 10.68 13.73 -18.32
CA SER A 46 9.79 12.58 -18.47
C SER A 46 10.27 11.67 -19.59
N TYR A 47 10.06 10.37 -19.41
CA TYR A 47 10.23 9.36 -20.43
C TYR A 47 8.94 8.54 -20.49
N SER A 48 8.48 8.24 -21.71
CA SER A 48 7.31 7.40 -21.93
C SER A 48 7.80 5.98 -22.17
N GLU A 49 7.34 5.05 -21.33
CA GLU A 49 7.61 3.63 -21.55
C GLU A 49 6.73 3.11 -22.68
N GLU A 50 7.32 2.31 -23.57
CA GLU A 50 6.64 1.71 -24.70
C GLU A 50 5.80 0.51 -24.26
N THR A 51 4.72 0.23 -24.99
CA THR A 51 3.94 -1.00 -24.76
C THR A 51 4.67 -2.19 -25.40
N PRO A 52 4.92 -3.29 -24.66
CA PRO A 52 5.62 -4.44 -25.23
C PRO A 52 4.79 -5.13 -26.31
N SER A 53 5.48 -5.67 -27.32
CA SER A 53 4.89 -6.52 -28.36
C SER A 53 5.02 -8.00 -28.01
N ALA A 54 4.03 -8.81 -28.40
CA ALA A 54 4.04 -10.26 -28.19
C ALA A 54 5.16 -11.00 -28.96
N GLU A 55 5.71 -10.35 -30.01
CA GLU A 55 6.77 -10.91 -30.86
C GLU A 55 8.19 -10.60 -30.33
N GLU A 56 8.32 -9.88 -29.21
CA GLU A 56 9.63 -9.54 -28.64
C GLU A 56 10.31 -10.75 -27.99
N SER A 57 11.65 -10.74 -27.99
CA SER A 57 12.49 -11.85 -27.49
C SER A 57 12.32 -12.14 -26.00
N ASP A 58 11.87 -11.14 -25.24
CA ASP A 58 11.82 -11.19 -23.78
C ASP A 58 10.45 -11.67 -23.27
N THR A 59 9.60 -12.16 -24.19
CA THR A 59 8.26 -12.66 -23.88
C THR A 59 8.27 -14.15 -23.53
N LEU A 60 7.40 -14.53 -22.59
CA LEU A 60 7.15 -15.92 -22.21
C LEU A 60 5.76 -16.34 -22.71
N SER A 61 5.69 -17.44 -23.47
CA SER A 61 4.42 -17.96 -24.02
C SER A 61 3.87 -19.14 -23.21
N ALA A 62 2.54 -19.19 -23.04
CA ALA A 62 1.85 -20.32 -22.43
C ALA A 62 0.45 -20.52 -23.04
N ASN A 63 0.00 -21.78 -23.09
CA ASN A 63 -1.35 -22.14 -23.55
C ASN A 63 -2.38 -21.98 -22.42
N GLY A 64 -2.55 -20.74 -21.94
CA GLY A 64 -3.47 -20.39 -20.86
C GLY A 64 -2.98 -19.20 -20.03
N LEU A 65 -3.84 -18.70 -19.13
CA LEU A 65 -3.46 -17.65 -18.19
C LEU A 65 -2.68 -18.26 -17.02
N LEU A 66 -1.54 -17.65 -16.70
CA LEU A 66 -0.72 -17.99 -15.54
C LEU A 66 -0.96 -16.99 -14.42
N GLU A 67 -0.76 -17.39 -13.17
CA GLU A 67 -0.92 -16.51 -12.00
C GLU A 67 0.29 -15.56 -11.84
N GLN A 68 0.04 -14.31 -11.44
CA GLN A 68 1.03 -13.24 -11.47
C GLN A 68 2.23 -13.48 -10.55
N ILE A 69 2.03 -13.79 -9.27
CA ILE A 69 3.11 -14.00 -8.29
C ILE A 69 3.97 -15.19 -8.68
N ASN A 70 3.38 -16.25 -9.24
CA ASN A 70 4.13 -17.41 -9.69
C ASN A 70 5.07 -17.08 -10.86
N ILE A 71 4.71 -16.09 -11.70
CA ILE A 71 5.53 -15.64 -12.84
C ILE A 71 6.54 -14.59 -12.40
N THR A 72 6.12 -13.55 -11.68
CA THR A 72 7.02 -12.47 -11.24
C THR A 72 7.89 -12.89 -10.06
N ARG A 73 7.52 -13.92 -9.30
CA ARG A 73 8.21 -14.33 -8.06
C ARG A 73 8.42 -13.17 -7.09
N ASP A 74 7.48 -12.23 -7.07
CA ASP A 74 7.57 -10.99 -6.27
C ASP A 74 8.81 -10.14 -6.63
N SER A 75 9.38 -10.32 -7.83
CA SER A 75 10.50 -9.52 -8.32
C SER A 75 10.07 -8.21 -8.97
N SER A 76 8.79 -8.09 -9.33
CA SER A 76 8.17 -6.91 -9.94
C SER A 76 6.68 -6.87 -9.65
N ASP A 77 6.14 -5.66 -9.48
CA ASP A 77 4.71 -5.39 -9.35
C ASP A 77 3.95 -5.54 -10.69
N TYR A 78 4.67 -5.57 -11.82
CA TYR A 78 4.09 -5.54 -13.17
C TYR A 78 4.27 -6.86 -13.92
N LEU A 79 3.20 -7.30 -14.60
CA LEU A 79 3.20 -8.42 -15.54
C LEU A 79 2.30 -8.11 -16.75
N TRP A 80 2.85 -8.22 -17.97
CA TRP A 80 2.10 -8.03 -19.21
C TRP A 80 1.49 -9.34 -19.71
N TYR A 81 0.16 -9.40 -19.80
CA TYR A 81 -0.56 -10.49 -20.47
C TYR A 81 -0.85 -10.11 -21.92
N MET A 82 -0.25 -10.82 -22.86
CA MET A 82 -0.39 -10.58 -24.29
C MET A 82 -0.97 -11.81 -24.98
N THR A 83 -1.84 -11.58 -25.97
CA THR A 83 -2.39 -12.63 -26.82
C THR A 83 -2.66 -12.03 -28.21
N GLU A 84 -2.49 -12.83 -29.24
CA GLU A 84 -2.75 -12.42 -30.61
C GLU A 84 -4.16 -12.84 -31.04
N TRP A 85 -4.84 -11.95 -31.73
CA TRP A 85 -6.13 -12.26 -32.33
C TRP A 85 -5.92 -12.94 -33.68
N VAL A 86 -6.49 -14.13 -33.84
CA VAL A 86 -6.56 -14.82 -35.13
C VAL A 86 -8.01 -14.78 -35.64
N PRO A 87 -8.30 -14.16 -36.81
CA PRO A 87 -9.66 -13.95 -37.32
C PRO A 87 -10.51 -15.22 -37.49
N SER A 88 -9.88 -16.38 -37.67
CA SER A 88 -10.54 -17.67 -37.90
C SER A 88 -10.80 -18.48 -36.62
N SER A 89 -10.46 -17.96 -35.44
CA SER A 89 -10.50 -18.71 -34.18
C SER A 89 -11.71 -18.31 -33.31
N PRO A 90 -12.54 -19.26 -32.82
CA PRO A 90 -13.73 -18.96 -32.00
C PRO A 90 -13.42 -18.64 -30.53
N CYS A 91 -12.16 -18.79 -30.09
CA CYS A 91 -11.75 -18.52 -28.72
C CYS A 91 -11.27 -17.08 -28.61
N PHE A 92 -12.04 -16.24 -27.91
CA PHE A 92 -11.73 -14.83 -27.71
C PHE A 92 -11.62 -14.49 -26.22
N PHE A 93 -10.52 -13.84 -25.85
CA PHE A 93 -10.40 -13.06 -24.60
C PHE A 93 -9.76 -11.72 -24.96
N GLN A 94 -10.53 -10.63 -24.87
CA GLN A 94 -10.02 -9.28 -25.05
C GLN A 94 -9.47 -8.77 -23.71
N LYS A 95 -8.17 -8.40 -23.72
CA LYS A 95 -7.48 -7.48 -22.81
C LYS A 95 -7.84 -7.61 -21.32
N ILE A 96 -7.04 -8.36 -20.56
CA ILE A 96 -7.02 -8.25 -19.10
C ILE A 96 -5.89 -7.29 -18.74
N PHE A 97 -6.24 -6.04 -18.43
CA PHE A 97 -5.40 -5.18 -17.61
C PHE A 97 -5.68 -5.55 -16.16
N MET A 98 -4.69 -6.12 -15.46
CA MET A 98 -4.74 -6.29 -14.03
C MET A 98 -3.71 -5.32 -13.43
N PHE A 99 -4.19 -4.23 -12.84
CA PHE A 99 -3.43 -3.55 -11.80
C PHE A 99 -3.78 -4.24 -10.49
N SER A 100 -2.77 -4.64 -9.72
CA SER A 100 -2.95 -4.97 -8.31
C SER A 100 -3.42 -3.75 -7.53
#